data_AF-A0ABD0R196-F1
#
_entry.id   AF-A0ABD0R196-F1
#
_cell.length_a   1.000
_cell.length_b   1.000
_cell.length_c   1.000
_cell.angle_alpha   90.00
_cell.angle_beta   90.00
_cell.angle_gamma   90.00
#
_symmetry.space_group_name_H-M   'P 1'
#
loop_
_entity.id
_entity.type
_entity.pdbx_description
1 polymer ?
#
loop_
_entity_poly.entity_id
_entity_poly.type
_entity_poly.pdbx_seq_one_letter_code
_entity_poly.pdbx_strand_id
1 'polypeptide(L)' 'PLDTDMQLQARSSSADDALRNSFSVMHAQGQLLTCDQSISKLMKVLLEDKYPSGAHLDFYDL' A
#
# COMPACT_ATOMS: atom_id res chain seq x y z
N PRO A 1 2.32 0.27 -1.01
CA PRO A 1 2.12 -0.92 -0.14
C PRO A 1 2.16 -0.53 1.34
N LEU A 2 1.39 -1.19 2.21
CA LEU A 2 1.27 -0.83 3.64
C LEU A 2 2.24 -1.62 4.51
N ASP A 3 2.85 -1.00 5.51
CA ASP A 3 3.64 -1.72 6.52
C ASP A 3 2.72 -2.35 7.57
N THR A 4 2.34 -3.60 7.32
CA THR A 4 1.39 -4.39 8.11
C THR A 4 1.81 -5.86 8.15
N ASP A 5 1.15 -6.66 8.99
CA ASP A 5 1.38 -8.11 9.05
C ASP A 5 1.14 -8.82 7.72
N MET A 6 0.16 -8.37 6.92
CA MET A 6 -0.08 -8.94 5.59
C MET A 6 1.12 -8.70 4.66
N GLN A 7 1.72 -7.51 4.71
CA GLN A 7 2.92 -7.23 3.93
C GLN A 7 4.10 -8.03 4.47
N LEU A 8 4.27 -8.11 5.79
CA LEU A 8 5.30 -8.94 6.41
C LEU A 8 5.22 -10.39 5.92
N GLN A 9 4.01 -10.95 5.86
CA GLN A 9 3.79 -12.29 5.33
C GLN A 9 4.19 -12.40 3.84
N ALA A 10 3.82 -11.41 3.02
CA ALA A 10 4.22 -11.39 1.61
C ALA A 10 5.75 -11.31 1.45
N ARG A 11 6.43 -10.40 2.14
CA ARG A 11 7.89 -10.25 2.06
C ARG A 11 8.67 -11.41 2.70
N SER A 12 8.02 -12.28 3.47
CA SER A 12 8.68 -13.40 4.15
C SER A 12 8.39 -14.76 3.50
N SER A 13 7.21 -14.92 2.90
CA SER A 13 6.69 -16.25 2.53
C SER A 13 6.23 -16.37 1.07
N SER A 14 6.33 -15.31 0.25
CA SER A 14 6.10 -15.44 -1.19
C SER A 14 7.07 -16.45 -1.81
N ALA A 15 6.55 -17.41 -2.57
CA ALA A 15 7.34 -18.50 -3.17
C ALA A 15 8.34 -18.02 -4.23
N ASP A 16 7.99 -16.94 -4.95
CA ASP A 16 8.88 -16.31 -5.92
C ASP A 16 9.96 -15.46 -5.21
N ASP A 17 11.23 -15.83 -5.40
CA ASP A 17 12.37 -15.18 -4.75
C ASP A 17 12.55 -13.73 -5.20
N ALA A 18 12.31 -13.43 -6.49
CA ALA A 18 12.44 -12.08 -7.02
C ALA A 18 11.42 -11.13 -6.38
N LEU A 19 10.16 -11.57 -6.28
CA LEU A 19 9.09 -10.86 -5.60
C LEU A 19 9.40 -10.65 -4.12
N ARG A 20 9.80 -11.71 -3.41
CA ARG A 20 10.14 -11.65 -1.99
C ARG A 20 11.30 -10.68 -1.71
N ASN A 21 12.32 -10.69 -2.56
CA ASN A 21 13.45 -9.76 -2.49
C ASN A 21 13.02 -8.31 -2.77
N SER A 22 12.16 -8.09 -3.78
CA SER A 22 11.66 -6.75 -4.10
C SER A 22 10.91 -6.12 -2.93
N PHE A 23 10.06 -6.89 -2.24
CA PHE A 23 9.36 -6.44 -1.04
C PHE A 23 10.28 -6.21 0.16
N SER A 24 11.30 -7.04 0.33
CA SER A 24 12.29 -6.87 1.41
C SER A 24 13.11 -5.58 1.21
N VAL A 25 13.51 -5.29 -0.03
CA VAL A 25 14.21 -4.04 -0.37
C VAL A 25 13.32 -2.83 -0.16
N MET A 26 12.05 -2.89 -0.58
CA MET A 26 11.08 -1.81 -0.39
C MET A 26 10.88 -1.47 1.10
N HIS A 27 10.77 -2.49 1.97
CA HIS A 27 10.70 -2.30 3.41
C HIS A 27 12.00 -1.70 3.97
N ALA A 28 13.16 -2.24 3.61
CA ALA A 28 14.46 -1.77 4.08
C ALA A 28 14.75 -0.30 3.69
N GLN A 29 14.23 0.14 2.54
CA GLN A 29 14.36 1.52 2.05
C GLN A 29 13.30 2.48 2.65
N GLY A 30 12.42 2.01 3.54
CA GLY A 30 11.37 2.84 4.15
C GLY A 30 10.31 3.31 3.15
N GLN A 31 10.05 2.53 2.09
CA GLN A 31 9.11 2.90 1.02
C GLN A 31 7.68 2.39 1.29
N LEU A 32 7.46 1.65 2.37
CA LEU A 32 6.12 1.25 2.79
C LEU A 32 5.41 2.42 3.47
N LEU A 33 4.11 2.52 3.21
CA LEU A 33 3.23 3.50 3.83
C LEU A 33 2.78 3.01 5.20
N THR A 34 2.63 3.92 6.14
CA THR A 34 1.90 3.61 7.38
C THR A 34 0.40 3.50 7.09
N CYS A 35 -0.32 2.76 7.93
CA CYS A 35 -1.78 2.71 7.86
C CYS A 35 -2.40 4.11 7.97
N ASP A 36 -1.85 4.97 8.83
CA ASP A 36 -2.33 6.33 9.04
C ASP A 36 -2.21 7.21 7.78
N GLN A 37 -1.12 7.07 7.03
CA GLN A 37 -0.96 7.76 5.75
C GLN A 37 -2.05 7.34 4.76
N SER A 38 -2.29 6.03 4.64
CA SER A 38 -3.27 5.50 3.70
C SER A 38 -4.71 5.85 4.10
N ILE A 39 -5.07 5.73 5.38
CA ILE A 39 -6.43 6.03 5.84
C ILE A 39 -6.73 7.52 5.73
N SER A 40 -5.76 8.39 6.01
CA SER A 40 -5.93 9.84 5.86
C SER A 40 -6.28 10.22 4.41
N LYS A 41 -5.64 9.56 3.43
CA LYS A 41 -5.91 9.78 2.02
C LYS A 41 -7.30 9.26 1.61
N LEU A 42 -7.68 8.08 2.07
CA LEU A 42 -9.02 7.53 1.86
C LEU A 42 -10.11 8.44 2.46
N MET A 43 -9.92 8.91 3.69
CA MET A 43 -10.86 9.81 4.36
C MET A 43 -11.06 11.11 3.57
N LYS A 44 -9.98 11.67 3.00
CA LYS A 44 -10.06 12.84 2.13
C LYS A 44 -10.93 12.56 0.89
N VAL A 45 -10.71 11.45 0.20
CA VAL A 45 -11.51 11.06 -0.98
C VAL A 45 -12.99 10.94 -0.65
N LEU A 46 -13.31 10.28 0.47
CA LEU A 46 -14.69 10.08 0.90
C LEU A 46 -15.37 11.39 1.33
N LEU A 47 -14.65 12.28 2.03
CA LEU A 47 -15.18 13.57 2.46
C LEU A 47 -15.35 14.56 1.30
N GLU A 48 -14.49 14.49 0.29
CA GLU A 48 -14.62 15.33 -0.90
C GLU A 48 -15.73 14.84 -1.86
N ASP A 49 -16.02 13.54 -1.88
CA ASP A 49 -17.12 12.89 -2.62
C ASP A 49 -17.19 13.27 -4.12
N LYS A 50 -16.02 13.39 -4.76
CA LYS A 50 -15.87 13.77 -6.18
C LYS A 50 -15.40 12.63 -7.07
N TYR A 51 -15.19 11.44 -6.52
CA TYR A 51 -14.71 10.30 -7.30
C TYR A 51 -15.84 9.71 -8.15
N PRO A 52 -15.56 9.28 -9.40
CA PRO A 52 -16.56 8.60 -10.21
C PRO A 52 -16.98 7.27 -9.55
N SER A 53 -18.28 6.99 -9.51
CA SER A 53 -18.78 5.72 -8.97
C SER A 53 -18.23 4.54 -9.77
N GLY A 54 -17.63 3.58 -9.06
CA GLY A 54 -16.98 2.41 -9.66
C GLY A 54 -15.54 2.63 -10.14
N ALA A 55 -14.96 3.83 -9.95
CA ALA A 55 -13.56 4.08 -10.28
C ALA A 55 -12.61 3.30 -9.37
N HIS A 56 -11.52 2.79 -9.95
CA HIS A 56 -10.35 2.35 -9.21
C HIS A 56 -9.44 3.56 -8.94
N LEU A 57 -9.12 3.81 -7.67
CA LEU A 57 -8.21 4.87 -7.25
C LEU A 57 -7.07 4.22 -6.45
N ASP A 58 -5.83 4.44 -6.88
CA ASP A 58 -4.65 4.00 -6.14
C ASP A 58 -4.11 5.12 -5.23
N PHE A 59 -3.40 4.74 -4.16
CA PHE A 59 -2.78 5.72 -3.27
C PHE A 59 -1.80 6.63 -4.02
N TYR A 60 -1.01 6.13 -4.97
CA TYR A 60 0.00 6.94 -5.65
C TYR A 60 -0.56 7.80 -6.81
N ASP A 61 -1.80 7.56 -7.24
CA ASP A 61 -2.48 8.33 -8.30
C ASP A 61 -3.25 9.56 -7.75
N LEU A 62 -3.45 9.61 -6.43
CA LEU A 62 -4.27 10.61 -5.73
C LEU A 62 -3.49 11.78 -5.12
#